data_AF-A0A8B9UV95-F1
#
_entry.id   AF-A0A8B9UV95-F1
#
_cell.length_a   1.000
_cell.length_b   1.000
_cell.length_c   1.000
_cell.angle_alpha   90.00
_cell.angle_beta   90.00
_cell.angle_gamma   90.00
#
_symmetry.space_group_name_H-M   'P 1'
#
loop_
_entity.id
_entity.type
_entity.pdbx_description
1 polymer ?
#
loop_
_entity_poly.entity_id
_entity_poly.type
_entity_poly.pdbx_seq_one_letter_code
_entity_poly.pdbx_strand_id
1 'polypeptide(L)'
;MRVNDKRDISRFLECNPVMIDAIKISATHRARYFWGNLPGMNREERGEEAGGEAQTRREARGYWWGPAAKHHPTPLLRRIFGFPLHYTDVSNISRGARQKLLGRSWSIPVIQHLFTPLKDYFACE
;
A
#
# COMPACT_ATOMS: atom_id res chain seq x y z
N MET A 1 1.82 -15.09 -7.56
CA MET A 1 1.51 -16.23 -6.67
C MET A 1 0.95 -17.31 -7.56
N ARG A 2 1.56 -18.49 -7.59
CA ARG A 2 1.05 -19.66 -8.32
C ARG A 2 -0.23 -20.14 -7.65
N VAL A 3 -1.04 -20.93 -8.37
CA VAL A 3 -2.38 -21.36 -7.93
C VAL A 3 -2.35 -22.08 -6.57
N ASN A 4 -1.33 -22.90 -6.32
CA ASN A 4 -1.21 -23.66 -5.07
C ASN A 4 -0.48 -22.91 -3.96
N ASP A 5 0.31 -21.87 -4.26
CA ASP A 5 1.11 -21.14 -3.26
C ASP A 5 0.24 -20.62 -2.11
N LYS A 6 -0.96 -20.09 -2.42
CA LYS A 6 -1.89 -19.58 -1.39
C LYS A 6 -2.28 -20.68 -0.40
N ARG A 7 -2.63 -21.85 -0.92
CA ARG A 7 -3.05 -23.01 -0.10
C ARG A 7 -1.88 -23.49 0.74
N ASP A 8 -0.71 -23.63 0.13
CA ASP A 8 0.46 -24.18 0.80
C ASP A 8 0.94 -23.21 1.89
N ILE A 9 1.00 -21.90 1.62
CA ILE A 9 1.31 -20.87 2.64
C ILE A 9 0.28 -20.90 3.78
N SER A 10 -1.01 -20.97 3.47
CA SER A 10 -2.06 -21.01 4.51
C SER A 10 -1.96 -22.26 5.38
N ARG A 11 -1.56 -23.40 4.79
CA ARG A 11 -1.30 -24.64 5.51
C ARG A 11 -0.08 -24.51 6.43
N PHE A 12 1.02 -23.94 5.95
CA PHE A 12 2.24 -23.78 6.75
C PHE A 12 2.11 -22.74 7.87
N LEU A 13 1.33 -21.68 7.65
CA LEU A 13 1.10 -20.62 8.64
C LEU A 13 -0.13 -20.87 9.52
N GLU A 14 -0.83 -21.98 9.30
CA GLU A 14 -2.03 -22.40 10.04
C GLU A 14 -3.12 -21.31 10.11
N CYS A 15 -3.22 -20.47 9.09
CA CYS A 15 -4.21 -19.40 9.01
C CYS A 15 -4.57 -19.06 7.56
N ASN A 16 -5.79 -18.55 7.36
CA ASN A 16 -6.24 -18.07 6.06
C ASN A 16 -5.82 -16.60 5.87
N PRO A 17 -5.50 -16.18 4.64
CA PRO A 17 -5.15 -14.80 4.37
C PRO A 17 -6.37 -13.90 4.35
N VAL A 18 -6.17 -12.66 4.78
CA VAL A 18 -7.06 -11.53 4.49
C VAL A 18 -6.62 -10.85 3.21
N MET A 19 -7.57 -10.54 2.32
CA MET A 19 -7.30 -9.75 1.12
C MET A 19 -7.58 -8.27 1.41
N ILE A 20 -6.57 -7.41 1.25
CA ILE A 20 -6.74 -5.96 1.35
C ILE A 20 -6.28 -5.33 0.04
N ASP A 21 -7.14 -4.50 -0.55
CA ASP A 21 -6.81 -3.68 -1.72
C ASP A 21 -6.63 -2.23 -1.29
N ALA A 22 -5.44 -1.69 -1.57
CA ALA A 22 -5.09 -0.32 -1.23
C ALA A 22 -5.96 0.71 -1.96
N ILE A 23 -6.74 0.36 -2.99
CA ILE A 23 -7.62 1.33 -3.67
C ILE A 23 -8.64 2.00 -2.73
N LYS A 24 -9.02 1.31 -1.65
CA LYS A 24 -9.98 1.86 -0.67
C LYS A 24 -9.41 3.05 0.12
N ILE A 25 -8.09 3.17 0.20
CA ILE A 25 -7.36 4.10 1.08
C ILE A 25 -6.16 4.78 0.37
N SER A 26 -6.03 4.58 -0.94
CA SER A 26 -4.98 5.14 -1.79
C SER A 26 -5.42 5.15 -3.25
N ALA A 27 -4.79 5.98 -4.09
CA ALA A 27 -5.17 6.14 -5.50
C ALA A 27 -4.66 5.01 -6.42
N THR A 28 -4.42 3.78 -5.93
CA THR A 28 -3.88 2.68 -6.76
C THR A 28 -4.40 1.32 -6.34
N HIS A 29 -4.80 0.52 -7.35
CA HIS A 29 -5.11 -0.90 -7.18
C HIS A 29 -3.87 -1.69 -6.76
N ARG A 30 -3.90 -2.25 -5.56
CA ARG A 30 -2.81 -3.04 -5.00
C ARG A 30 -3.35 -4.09 -4.03
N ALA A 31 -4.15 -5.01 -4.55
CA ALA A 31 -4.60 -6.17 -3.79
C ALA A 31 -3.42 -7.03 -3.33
N ARG A 32 -3.39 -7.32 -2.02
CA ARG A 32 -2.38 -8.15 -1.35
C ARG A 32 -3.05 -9.06 -0.33
N TYR A 33 -2.49 -10.26 -0.16
CA TYR A 33 -2.87 -11.19 0.89
C TYR A 33 -2.00 -10.96 2.13
N PHE A 34 -2.64 -10.91 3.30
CA PHE A 34 -2.00 -10.77 4.60
C PHE A 34 -2.37 -11.98 5.46
N TRP A 35 -1.37 -12.78 5.81
CA TRP A 35 -1.48 -13.83 6.83
C TRP A 35 -0.97 -13.27 8.15
N GLY A 36 -1.61 -13.65 9.26
CA GLY A 36 -1.22 -13.20 10.58
C GLY A 36 -2.32 -13.39 11.62
N ASN A 37 -2.02 -12.93 12.82
CA ASN A 37 -2.85 -13.03 14.01
C ASN A 37 -3.09 -11.67 14.68
N LEU A 38 -2.89 -10.57 13.94
CA LEU A 38 -3.09 -9.25 14.50
C LEU A 38 -4.58 -9.04 14.82
N PRO A 39 -4.88 -8.37 15.94
CA PRO A 39 -6.27 -8.10 16.29
C PRO A 39 -6.91 -7.24 15.22
N GLY A 40 -8.14 -7.59 14.81
CA GLY A 40 -8.90 -6.79 13.86
C GLY A 40 -8.45 -6.90 12.39
N MET A 41 -7.60 -7.85 11.98
CA MET A 41 -7.21 -8.01 10.57
C MET A 41 -8.38 -8.18 9.60
N ASN A 42 -9.50 -8.77 10.06
CA ASN A 42 -10.71 -8.97 9.24
C ASN A 42 -11.67 -7.77 9.27
N ARG A 43 -11.32 -6.68 9.98
CA ARG A 43 -12.19 -5.53 10.13
C ARG A 43 -12.32 -4.84 8.78
N GLU A 44 -13.55 -4.59 8.37
CA GLU A 44 -13.81 -3.91 7.11
C GLU A 44 -13.30 -2.46 7.18
N GLU A 45 -12.47 -2.10 6.21
CA GLU A 45 -11.88 -0.77 6.04
C GLU A 45 -13.00 0.27 5.91
N ARG A 46 -13.41 0.90 7.02
CA ARG A 46 -14.21 2.13 6.97
C ARG A 46 -13.29 3.20 6.43
N GLY A 47 -13.54 3.65 5.19
CA GLY A 47 -12.84 4.78 4.60
C GLY A 47 -13.10 6.02 5.43
N GLU A 48 -12.20 6.35 6.34
CA GLU A 48 -12.10 7.69 6.88
C GLU A 48 -11.54 8.57 5.76
N GLU A 49 -12.40 9.40 5.17
CA GLU A 49 -12.00 10.42 4.21
C GLU A 49 -11.04 11.41 4.90
N ALA A 50 -9.75 11.09 4.86
CA ALA A 50 -8.71 12.04 5.17
C ALA A 50 -8.80 13.17 4.12
N GLY A 51 -9.29 14.34 4.52
CA GLY A 51 -9.61 15.51 3.70
C GLY A 51 -8.47 16.15 2.89
N GLY A 52 -7.36 15.44 2.64
CA GLY A 52 -6.25 15.85 1.78
C GLY A 52 -6.20 15.19 0.39
N GLU A 53 -7.12 14.27 0.07
CA GLU A 53 -7.03 13.42 -1.13
C GLU A 53 -7.64 13.99 -2.42
N ALA A 54 -8.50 15.01 -2.33
CA ALA A 54 -9.22 15.55 -3.50
C ALA A 54 -8.28 16.17 -4.55
N GLN A 55 -7.19 16.81 -4.12
CA GLN A 55 -6.16 17.38 -5.00
C GLN A 55 -5.40 16.26 -5.75
N THR A 56 -5.01 15.21 -5.03
CA THR A 56 -4.24 14.06 -5.57
C THR A 56 -5.07 13.26 -6.59
N ARG A 57 -6.39 13.12 -6.38
CA ARG A 57 -7.32 12.49 -7.34
C ARG A 57 -7.42 13.26 -8.65
N ARG A 58 -7.43 14.61 -8.60
CA ARG A 58 -7.47 15.47 -9.79
C ARG A 58 -6.19 15.38 -10.61
N GLU A 59 -5.03 15.41 -9.96
CA GLU A 59 -3.73 15.29 -10.63
C GLU A 59 -3.52 13.89 -11.21
N ALA A 60 -3.89 12.83 -10.49
CA ALA A 60 -3.79 11.45 -10.98
C ALA A 60 -4.65 11.24 -12.23
N ARG A 61 -5.91 11.70 -12.25
CA ARG A 61 -6.82 11.54 -13.42
C ARG A 61 -6.22 12.05 -14.74
N GLY A 62 -5.39 13.09 -14.71
CA GLY A 62 -4.68 13.60 -15.90
C GLY A 62 -3.68 12.60 -16.50
N TYR A 63 -3.17 11.65 -15.72
CA TYR A 63 -2.24 10.60 -16.17
C TYR A 63 -2.92 9.29 -16.57
N TRP A 64 -4.22 9.11 -16.27
CA TRP A 64 -4.96 7.87 -16.52
C TRP A 64 -5.92 7.92 -17.72
N TRP A 65 -6.17 9.08 -18.35
CA TRP A 65 -7.15 9.23 -19.44
C TRP A 65 -6.62 9.83 -20.76
N GLY A 66 -5.34 9.63 -21.07
CA GLY A 66 -4.75 10.02 -22.36
C GLY A 66 -4.23 8.80 -23.14
N PRO A 67 -4.19 8.82 -24.49
CA PRO A 67 -3.73 7.70 -25.33
C PRO A 67 -2.23 7.36 -25.19
N ALA A 68 -1.51 8.04 -24.29
CA ALA A 68 -0.13 7.73 -23.93
C ALA A 68 -0.02 7.59 -22.40
N ALA A 69 -0.25 6.39 -21.88
CA ALA A 69 0.03 6.03 -20.50
C ALA A 69 1.55 6.11 -20.24
N LYS A 70 2.06 7.31 -19.92
CA LYS A 70 3.48 7.54 -19.62
C LYS A 70 3.75 7.16 -18.16
N HIS A 71 4.82 6.39 -17.94
CA HIS A 71 5.33 5.98 -16.64
C HIS A 71 5.19 7.07 -15.57
N HIS A 72 4.60 6.72 -14.42
CA HIS A 72 4.42 7.65 -13.32
C HIS A 72 5.76 8.26 -12.84
N PRO A 73 5.83 9.59 -12.68
CA PRO A 73 6.90 10.28 -11.96
C PRO A 73 7.14 9.68 -10.57
N THR A 74 8.39 9.55 -10.15
CA THR A 74 8.78 9.07 -8.81
C THR A 74 8.14 9.86 -7.66
N PRO A 75 7.92 11.19 -7.74
CA PRO A 75 7.17 11.92 -6.71
C PRO A 75 5.71 11.48 -6.57
N LEU A 76 5.03 11.18 -7.69
CA LEU A 76 3.65 10.71 -7.67
C LEU A 76 3.53 9.30 -7.07
N LEU A 77 4.49 8.41 -7.34
CA LEU A 77 4.51 7.08 -6.73
C LEU A 77 4.60 7.14 -5.19
N ARG A 78 5.43 8.03 -4.65
CA ARG A 78 5.57 8.22 -3.19
C ARG A 78 4.26 8.69 -2.57
N ARG A 79 3.63 9.68 -3.21
CA ARG A 79 2.36 10.25 -2.75
C ARG A 79 1.24 9.22 -2.76
N ILE A 80 1.20 8.38 -3.79
CA ILE A 80 0.25 7.28 -3.93
C ILE A 80 0.43 6.20 -2.85
N PHE A 81 1.68 5.86 -2.50
CA PHE A 81 1.96 4.83 -1.48
C PHE A 81 2.03 5.35 -0.04
N GLY A 82 1.85 6.66 0.18
CA GLY A 82 1.89 7.29 1.51
C GLY A 82 3.29 7.44 2.12
N PHE A 83 4.36 7.38 1.31
CA PHE A 83 5.71 7.59 1.84
C PHE A 83 5.98 9.08 2.10
N PRO A 84 6.75 9.42 3.15
CA PRO A 84 7.25 10.76 3.37
C PRO A 84 8.03 11.30 2.15
N LEU A 85 8.03 12.63 2.02
CA LEU A 85 8.85 13.30 1.02
C LEU A 85 10.33 12.90 1.23
N HIS A 86 11.05 12.64 0.15
CA HIS A 86 12.47 12.22 0.16
C HIS A 86 12.82 10.87 0.83
N TYR A 87 11.86 10.08 1.34
CA TYR A 87 12.13 8.76 1.96
C TYR A 87 13.12 7.84 1.21
N THR A 88 12.97 7.66 -0.11
CA THR A 88 13.86 6.87 -0.99
C THR A 88 14.90 7.71 -1.78
N ASP A 89 15.14 8.97 -1.40
CA ASP A 89 16.13 9.87 -2.03
C ASP A 89 17.48 9.69 -1.32
N VAL A 90 17.94 8.44 -1.31
CA VAL A 90 19.19 8.03 -0.69
C VAL A 90 20.13 7.47 -1.76
N SER A 91 21.44 7.53 -1.50
CA SER A 91 22.48 6.79 -2.23
C SER A 91 22.50 6.95 -3.76
N ASN A 92 22.09 8.12 -4.29
CA ASN A 92 22.05 8.41 -5.73
C ASN A 92 21.35 7.31 -6.57
N ILE A 93 20.36 6.64 -5.99
CA ILE A 93 19.64 5.54 -6.65
C ILE A 93 18.96 6.07 -7.93
N SER A 94 19.21 5.39 -9.05
CA SER A 94 18.63 5.73 -10.34
C SER A 94 17.09 5.70 -10.30
N ARG A 95 16.44 6.48 -11.17
CA ARG A 95 14.97 6.54 -11.25
C ARG A 95 14.32 5.16 -11.40
N GLY A 96 14.89 4.31 -12.26
CA GLY A 96 14.38 2.96 -12.49
C GLY A 96 14.52 2.05 -11.26
N ALA A 97 15.64 2.13 -10.55
CA ALA A 97 15.84 1.39 -9.30
C ALA A 97 14.87 1.87 -8.20
N ARG A 98 14.61 3.18 -8.12
CA ARG A 98 13.63 3.77 -7.19
C ARG A 98 12.20 3.31 -7.49
N GLN A 99 11.81 3.27 -8.77
CA GLN A 99 10.51 2.73 -9.18
C GLN A 99 10.37 1.24 -8.85
N LYS A 100 11.41 0.44 -9.07
CA LYS A 100 11.42 -0.99 -8.72
C LYS A 100 11.28 -1.21 -7.20
N LEU A 101 11.94 -0.38 -6.40
CA LEU A 101 11.87 -0.42 -4.94
C LEU A 101 10.46 -0.07 -4.44
N LEU A 102 9.89 1.06 -4.87
CA LEU A 102 8.53 1.47 -4.51
C LEU A 102 7.44 0.51 -5.06
N GLY A 103 7.69 -0.09 -6.23
CA GLY A 103 6.82 -1.14 -6.78
C GLY A 103 6.75 -2.38 -5.88
N ARG A 104 7.82 -2.67 -5.13
CA ARG A 104 7.91 -3.82 -4.21
C ARG A 104 7.51 -3.53 -2.77
N SER A 105 7.53 -2.26 -2.34
CA SER A 105 7.23 -1.85 -0.96
C SER A 105 5.77 -2.12 -0.56
N TRP A 106 5.41 -1.95 0.71
CA TRP A 106 3.99 -1.93 1.08
C TRP A 106 3.35 -0.56 0.85
N SER A 107 2.01 -0.54 0.84
CA SER A 107 1.24 0.70 0.94
C SER A 107 1.22 1.12 2.40
N ILE A 108 1.73 2.31 2.71
CA ILE A 108 1.80 2.82 4.09
C ILE A 108 0.43 2.86 4.78
N PRO A 109 -0.65 3.38 4.16
CA PRO A 109 -1.96 3.40 4.83
C PRO A 109 -2.49 1.99 5.14
N VAL A 110 -2.18 0.98 4.32
CA VAL A 110 -2.61 -0.41 4.57
C VAL A 110 -1.90 -0.97 5.82
N ILE A 111 -0.59 -0.74 5.92
CA ILE A 111 0.18 -1.22 7.08
C ILE A 111 -0.18 -0.45 8.34
N GLN A 112 -0.44 0.86 8.23
CA GLN A 112 -0.95 1.66 9.34
C GLN A 112 -2.29 1.13 9.86
N HIS A 113 -3.23 0.78 8.96
CA HIS A 113 -4.50 0.17 9.36
C HIS A 113 -4.28 -1.15 10.12
N LEU A 114 -3.49 -2.07 9.55
CA LEU A 114 -3.19 -3.36 10.16
C LEU A 114 -2.54 -3.25 11.54
N PHE A 115 -1.70 -2.24 11.76
CA PHE A 115 -0.97 -2.07 13.03
C PHE A 115 -1.68 -1.14 14.01
N THR A 116 -2.76 -0.47 13.61
CA THR A 116 -3.49 0.46 14.49
C THR A 116 -3.88 -0.17 15.84
N PRO A 117 -4.39 -1.41 15.89
CA PRO A 117 -4.77 -2.04 17.16
C PRO A 117 -3.60 -2.33 18.11
N LEU A 118 -2.35 -2.32 17.62
CA LEU A 118 -1.18 -2.58 18.45
C LEU A 118 -0.90 -1.47 19.47
N LYS A 119 -1.46 -0.27 19.27
CA LYS A 119 -1.36 0.84 20.22
C LYS A 119 -1.99 0.51 21.59
N ASP A 120 -2.92 -0.44 21.63
CA ASP A 120 -3.55 -0.87 22.88
C ASP A 120 -2.69 -1.89 23.66
N TYR A 121 -1.63 -2.41 23.05
CA TYR A 121 -0.76 -3.46 23.62
C TYR A 121 0.66 -2.98 23.95
N PHE A 122 1.11 -1.88 23.34
CA PHE A 122 2.47 -1.36 23.50
C PHE A 122 2.47 0.11 23.93
N ALA A 123 3.49 0.51 24.67
CA ALA A 123 3.67 1.90 25.06
C ALA A 123 3.84 2.79 23.81
N CYS A 124 3.21 3.97 23.84
CA CYS A 124 3.40 5.02 22.84
C CYS A 124 4.25 6.13 23.45
N GLU A 125 5.24 6.62 22.68
CA GLU A 125 5.97 7.87 22.97
C GLU A 125 5.17 9.09 22.52
#